data_AF-T0YC82-F1
#
_entry.id   AF-T0YC82-F1
#
_cell.length_a   1.000
_cell.length_b   1.000
_cell.length_c   1.000
_cell.angle_alpha   90.00
_cell.angle_beta   90.00
_cell.angle_gamma   90.00
#
_symmetry.space_group_name_H-M   'P 1'
#
loop_
_entity.id
_entity.type
_entity.pdbx_description
1 polymer ?
#
loop_
_entity_poly.entity_id
_entity_poly.type
_entity_poly.pdbx_seq_one_letter_code
_entity_poly.pdbx_strand_id
1 'polypeptide(L)'
;MALGTLRLLALLPFSVQLALGRALGGILRRLPVRFVSIARRNIDLCLPELDSAERERLLDRHFASLGIALMEIALAWWSPAARLREMAQVEGLERVRKALERGRGVI
;
A
#
# COMPACT_ATOMS: atom_id res chain seq x y z
N MET A 1 -2.20 12.79 -28.73
CA MET A 1 -2.78 11.56 -28.16
C MET A 1 -2.25 11.22 -26.75
N ALA A 2 -0.96 11.39 -26.43
CA ALA A 2 -0.42 11.05 -25.10
C ALA A 2 -0.87 11.95 -23.92
N LEU A 3 -1.25 13.20 -24.17
CA LEU A 3 -1.69 14.13 -23.13
C LEU A 3 -3.11 13.84 -22.61
N GLY A 4 -3.96 13.21 -23.42
CA GLY A 4 -5.35 12.88 -23.05
C GLY A 4 -5.44 11.71 -22.08
N THR A 5 -4.60 10.69 -22.25
CA THR A 5 -4.49 9.54 -21.34
C THR A 5 -3.91 9.94 -20.00
N LEU A 6 -2.88 10.79 -19.98
CA LEU A 6 -2.33 11.39 -18.75
C LEU A 6 -3.37 12.21 -17.98
N ARG A 7 -4.25 12.95 -18.69
CA ARG A 7 -5.32 13.73 -18.05
C ARG A 7 -6.47 12.86 -17.53
N LEU A 8 -6.83 11.76 -18.22
CA LEU A 8 -7.79 10.78 -17.71
C LEU A 8 -7.26 10.03 -16.46
N LEU A 9 -5.97 9.68 -16.45
CA LEU A 9 -5.30 9.08 -15.28
C LEU A 9 -5.11 10.08 -14.12
N ALA A 10 -4.92 11.36 -14.43
CA ALA A 10 -4.85 12.45 -13.45
C ALA A 10 -6.23 12.77 -12.84
N LEU A 11 -7.30 12.64 -13.61
CA LEU A 11 -8.67 12.83 -13.15
C LEU A 11 -9.24 11.61 -12.43
N LEU A 12 -8.62 10.44 -12.56
CA LEU A 12 -9.09 9.25 -11.88
C LEU A 12 -8.95 9.45 -10.36
N PRO A 13 -10.07 9.47 -9.62
CA PRO A 13 -10.05 9.73 -8.19
C PRO A 13 -9.22 8.68 -7.46
N PHE A 14 -8.46 9.10 -6.46
CA PHE A 14 -7.68 8.19 -5.62
C PHE A 14 -8.56 7.07 -5.02
N SER A 15 -9.82 7.37 -4.72
CA SER A 15 -10.82 6.41 -4.26
C SER A 15 -11.08 5.26 -5.26
N VAL A 16 -11.04 5.50 -6.57
CA VAL A 16 -11.18 4.46 -7.59
C VAL A 16 -9.93 3.59 -7.65
N GLN A 17 -8.75 4.20 -7.55
CA GLN A 17 -7.48 3.47 -7.48
C GLN A 17 -7.42 2.59 -6.23
N LEU A 18 -7.93 3.10 -5.10
CA LEU A 18 -8.05 2.35 -3.86
C LEU A 18 -9.01 1.17 -4.00
N ALA A 19 -10.15 1.36 -4.67
CA ALA A 19 -11.11 0.30 -4.94
C ALA A 19 -10.52 -0.79 -5.87
N LEU A 20 -9.80 -0.39 -6.91
CA LEU A 20 -9.08 -1.30 -7.80
C LEU A 20 -7.98 -2.07 -7.07
N GLY A 21 -7.21 -1.39 -6.21
CA GLY A 21 -6.21 -2.01 -5.36
C GLY A 21 -6.81 -3.06 -4.41
N ARG A 22 -7.94 -2.75 -3.76
CA ARG A 22 -8.66 -3.72 -2.92
C ARG A 22 -9.15 -4.92 -3.73
N ALA A 23 -9.71 -4.69 -4.91
CA ALA A 23 -10.18 -5.76 -5.79
C ALA A 23 -9.02 -6.67 -6.23
N LEU A 24 -7.89 -6.08 -6.64
CA LEU A 24 -6.65 -6.79 -6.94
C LEU A 24 -6.17 -7.63 -5.76
N GLY A 25 -6.15 -7.06 -4.55
CA GLY A 25 -5.81 -7.77 -3.32
C GLY A 25 -6.71 -8.98 -3.06
N GLY A 26 -8.03 -8.80 -3.24
CA GLY A 26 -9.01 -9.87 -3.12
C GLY A 26 -8.83 -10.99 -4.15
N ILE A 27 -8.49 -10.65 -5.40
CA ILE A 27 -8.14 -11.63 -6.44
C ILE A 27 -6.88 -12.39 -6.03
N LEU A 28 -5.83 -11.67 -5.61
CA LEU A 28 -4.55 -12.25 -5.22
C LEU A 28 -4.69 -13.25 -4.07
N ARG A 29 -5.60 -12.97 -3.12
CA ARG A 29 -5.93 -13.88 -2.03
C ARG A 29 -6.60 -15.18 -2.49
N ARG A 30 -7.38 -15.14 -3.57
CA ARG A 30 -8.05 -16.33 -4.13
C ARG A 30 -7.14 -17.15 -5.04
N LEU A 31 -5.99 -16.62 -5.46
CA LEU A 31 -5.05 -17.35 -6.29
C LEU A 31 -4.29 -18.39 -5.45
N PRO A 32 -3.98 -19.57 -6.00
CA PRO A 32 -3.23 -20.62 -5.32
C PRO A 32 -1.72 -20.30 -5.30
N VAL A 33 -1.35 -19.10 -4.86
CA VAL A 33 0.04 -18.66 -4.78
C VAL A 33 0.62 -18.97 -3.41
N ARG A 34 1.86 -19.47 -3.38
CA ARG A 34 2.57 -19.88 -2.16
C ARG A 34 2.65 -18.77 -1.10
N PHE A 35 2.66 -17.51 -1.50
CA PHE A 35 2.71 -16.40 -0.55
C PHE A 35 1.43 -16.26 0.30
N VAL A 36 0.26 -16.67 -0.22
CA VAL A 36 -1.00 -16.65 0.56
C VAL A 36 -0.93 -17.61 1.73
N SER A 37 -0.41 -18.82 1.52
CA SER A 37 -0.25 -19.79 2.59
C SER A 37 0.81 -19.35 3.61
N ILE A 38 1.87 -18.68 3.16
CA ILE A 38 2.89 -18.09 4.05
C ILE A 38 2.28 -16.98 4.92
N ALA A 39 1.53 -16.05 4.33
CA ALA A 39 0.90 -14.96 5.08
C ALA A 39 -0.10 -15.48 6.14
N ARG A 40 -0.89 -16.50 5.79
CA ARG A 40 -1.79 -17.17 6.74
C ARG A 40 -0.99 -17.83 7.87
N ARG A 41 0.06 -18.58 7.56
CA ARG A 41 0.93 -19.22 8.54
C ARG A 41 1.58 -18.21 9.49
N ASN A 42 2.01 -17.06 8.96
CA ASN A 42 2.60 -16.00 9.76
C ASN A 42 1.58 -15.38 10.72
N ILE A 43 0.35 -15.11 10.26
CA ILE A 43 -0.73 -14.64 11.15
C ILE A 43 -1.03 -15.68 12.23
N ASP A 44 -1.05 -16.97 11.88
CA ASP A 44 -1.31 -18.03 12.84
C ASP A 44 -0.26 -18.15 13.94
N LEU A 45 1.01 -17.88 13.59
CA LEU A 45 2.14 -17.94 14.50
C LEU A 45 2.30 -16.66 15.33
N CYS A 46 2.07 -15.50 14.71
CA CYS A 46 2.27 -14.20 15.35
C CYS A 46 1.08 -13.76 16.21
N LEU A 47 -0.14 -14.24 15.92
CA LEU A 47 -1.37 -13.84 16.60
C LEU A 47 -2.20 -15.07 17.03
N PRO A 48 -1.62 -15.97 17.85
CA PRO A 48 -2.31 -17.18 18.31
C PRO A 48 -3.57 -16.91 19.15
N GLU A 49 -3.69 -15.71 19.72
CA GLU A 49 -4.82 -15.26 20.54
C GLU A 49 -6.10 -14.95 19.74
N LEU A 50 -5.98 -14.71 18.44
CA LEU A 50 -7.12 -14.43 17.57
C LEU A 50 -7.86 -15.71 17.18
N ASP A 51 -9.19 -15.64 17.08
CA ASP A 51 -10.00 -16.74 16.57
C ASP A 51 -9.78 -16.97 15.06
N SER A 52 -10.21 -18.12 14.55
CA SER A 52 -10.00 -18.47 13.13
C SER A 52 -10.70 -17.50 12.17
N ALA A 53 -11.84 -16.91 12.54
CA ALA A 53 -12.55 -15.94 11.73
C ALA A 53 -11.86 -14.57 11.74
N GLU A 54 -11.27 -14.15 12.86
CA GLU A 54 -10.49 -12.94 13.03
C GLU A 54 -9.19 -13.00 12.23
N ARG A 55 -8.50 -14.14 12.27
CA ARG A 55 -7.29 -14.36 11.47
C ARG A 55 -7.60 -14.31 9.99
N GLU A 56 -8.71 -14.93 9.57
CA GLU A 56 -9.09 -14.90 8.16
C GLU A 56 -9.48 -13.47 7.75
N ARG A 57 -10.28 -12.74 8.55
CA ARG A 57 -10.55 -11.30 8.32
C ARG A 57 -9.28 -10.46 8.28
N LEU A 58 -8.27 -10.77 9.09
CA LEU A 58 -6.99 -10.09 9.07
C LEU A 58 -6.22 -10.40 7.78
N LEU A 59 -6.29 -11.64 7.30
CA LEU A 59 -5.75 -12.04 6.01
C LEU A 59 -6.44 -11.28 4.87
N ASP A 60 -7.79 -11.16 4.86
CA ASP A 60 -8.53 -10.32 3.89
C ASP A 60 -7.96 -8.90 3.84
N ARG A 61 -7.82 -8.28 5.03
CA ARG A 61 -7.33 -6.90 5.16
C ARG A 61 -5.89 -6.77 4.71
N HIS A 62 -5.02 -7.72 5.07
CA HIS A 62 -3.62 -7.73 4.65
C HIS A 62 -3.51 -7.72 3.12
N PHE A 63 -4.26 -8.59 2.46
CA PHE A 63 -4.26 -8.69 1.00
C PHE A 63 -4.88 -7.46 0.32
N ALA A 64 -5.96 -6.91 0.88
CA ALA A 64 -6.54 -5.66 0.41
C ALA A 64 -5.54 -4.50 0.51
N SER A 65 -4.80 -4.39 1.63
CA SER A 65 -3.74 -3.41 1.82
C SER A 65 -2.56 -3.64 0.88
N LEU A 66 -2.16 -4.89 0.62
CA LEU A 66 -1.10 -5.20 -0.34
C LEU A 66 -1.48 -4.77 -1.76
N GLY A 67 -2.71 -5.04 -2.18
CA GLY A 67 -3.21 -4.61 -3.49
C GLY A 67 -3.30 -3.09 -3.61
N ILE A 68 -3.69 -2.39 -2.54
CA ILE A 68 -3.61 -0.92 -2.46
C ILE A 68 -2.15 -0.45 -2.60
N ALA A 69 -1.21 -1.03 -1.84
CA ALA A 69 0.19 -0.65 -1.86
C ALA A 69 0.82 -0.80 -3.26
N LEU A 70 0.44 -1.84 -4.01
CA LEU A 70 0.86 -1.98 -5.41
C LEU A 70 0.38 -0.82 -6.29
N MET A 71 -0.84 -0.33 -6.06
CA MET A 71 -1.35 0.87 -6.73
C MET A 71 -0.62 2.12 -6.29
N GLU A 72 -0.32 2.27 -4.99
CA GLU A 72 0.45 3.40 -4.47
C GLU A 72 1.87 3.43 -5.06
N ILE A 73 2.54 2.29 -5.20
CA ILE A 73 3.86 2.18 -5.86
C ILE A 73 3.77 2.60 -7.33
N ALA A 74 2.76 2.10 -8.06
CA ALA A 74 2.54 2.50 -9.44
C ALA A 74 2.25 4.01 -9.57
N LEU A 75 1.49 4.58 -8.63
CA LEU A 75 1.24 6.02 -8.60
C LEU A 75 2.50 6.81 -8.27
N ALA A 76 3.29 6.38 -7.31
CA ALA A 76 4.54 7.03 -6.92
C ALA A 76 5.53 7.13 -8.09
N TRP A 77 5.53 6.14 -8.98
CA TRP A 77 6.43 6.09 -10.13
C TRP A 77 5.92 6.86 -11.36
N TRP A 78 4.62 6.85 -11.63
CA TRP A 78 4.03 7.48 -12.83
C TRP A 78 3.36 8.84 -12.60
N SER A 79 3.07 9.22 -11.35
CA SER A 79 2.41 10.49 -11.04
C SER A 79 3.42 11.63 -10.88
N PRO A 80 3.11 12.85 -11.36
CA PRO A 80 3.93 14.02 -11.09
C PRO A 80 4.08 14.27 -9.58
N ALA A 81 5.28 14.62 -9.13
CA ALA A 81 5.58 14.87 -7.71
C ALA A 81 4.71 15.97 -7.07
N ALA A 82 4.14 16.89 -7.86
CA ALA A 82 3.18 17.88 -7.39
C ALA A 82 1.88 17.23 -6.84
N ARG A 83 1.34 16.23 -7.55
CA ARG A 83 0.13 15.51 -7.14
C ARG A 83 0.38 14.67 -5.89
N LEU A 84 1.56 14.03 -5.77
CA LEU A 84 1.93 13.31 -4.55
C LEU A 84 2.05 14.25 -3.34
N ARG A 85 2.61 15.45 -3.52
CA ARG A 85 2.75 16.44 -2.44
C ARG A 85 1.40 16.97 -1.92
N GLU A 86 0.38 17.05 -2.77
CA GLU A 86 -0.97 17.43 -2.33
C GLU A 86 -1.69 16.30 -1.59
N MET A 87 -1.30 15.05 -1.81
CA MET A 87 -1.95 13.87 -1.23
C MET A 87 -1.22 13.30 -0.01
N ALA A 88 0.06 13.62 0.17
CA ALA A 88 0.90 13.09 1.24
C ALA A 88 1.11 14.13 2.34
N GLN A 89 0.62 13.83 3.53
CA GLN A 89 0.95 14.56 4.74
C GLN A 89 2.20 13.93 5.36
N VAL A 90 3.28 14.71 5.47
CA VAL A 90 4.53 14.23 6.06
C VAL A 90 4.61 14.69 7.51
N GLU A 91 4.48 13.75 8.45
CA GLU A 91 4.58 14.00 9.89
C GLU A 91 5.94 13.54 10.42
N GLY A 92 6.56 14.32 11.32
CA GLY A 92 7.81 13.94 12.00
C GLY A 92 9.11 14.27 11.27
N LEU A 93 9.07 15.11 10.23
CA LEU A 93 10.25 15.53 9.46
C LEU A 93 11.34 16.20 10.33
N GLU A 94 10.96 16.82 11.46
CA GLU A 94 11.95 17.40 12.38
C GLU A 94 12.92 16.37 12.96
N ARG A 95 12.49 15.13 13.20
CA ARG A 95 13.35 14.09 13.81
C ARG A 95 14.44 13.65 12.83
N VAL A 96 14.06 13.52 11.56
CA VAL A 96 14.97 13.20 10.45
C VAL A 96 15.95 14.35 10.20
N ARG A 97 15.47 15.60 10.17
CA ARG A 97 16.35 16.78 10.03
C ARG A 97 17.37 16.90 11.16
N LYS A 98 16.94 16.76 12.42
CA LYS A 98 17.87 16.79 13.58
C LYS A 98 18.89 15.65 13.57
N ALA A 99 18.53 14.48 13.03
CA ALA A 99 19.46 13.38 12.90
C ALA A 99 20.46 13.60 11.75
N LEU A 100 20.01 14.17 10.62
CA LEU A 100 20.88 14.56 9.49
C LEU A 100 21.88 15.67 9.88
N GLU A 101 21.45 16.67 10.67
CA GLU A 101 22.32 17.74 11.19
C GLU A 101 23.44 17.21 12.10
N ARG A 102 23.28 16.01 12.70
CA ARG A 102 24.29 15.38 13.55
C ARG A 102 25.38 14.65 12.78
N GLY A 103 25.36 14.68 11.44
CA GLY A 103 26.42 14.14 10.57
C GLY A 103 26.60 12.62 10.61
N ARG A 104 25.68 11.90 11.25
CA ARG A 104 25.59 10.44 11.24
C ARG A 104 24.35 10.12 10.41
N GLY A 105 24.50 9.45 9.26
CA GLY A 105 23.38 9.19 8.34
C GLY A 105 22.14 8.60 9.02
N VAL A 106 20.98 8.71 8.35
CA VAL A 106 19.67 8.27 8.85
C VAL A 106 19.21 7.03 8.07
N ILE A 107 18.65 6.03 8.75
CA ILE A 107 18.00 4.82 8.19
C ILE A 107 16.53 4.82 8.61
#